data_AF-A0A3L6LUR7-F1
#
_entry.id   AF-A0A3L6LUR7-F1
#
_cell.length_a   1.000
_cell.length_b   1.000
_cell.length_c   1.000
_cell.angle_alpha   90.00
_cell.angle_beta   90.00
_cell.angle_gamma   90.00
#
_symmetry.space_group_name_H-M   'P 1'
#
loop_
_entity.id
_entity.type
_entity.pdbx_description
1 polymer ?
#
loop_
_entity_poly.entity_id
_entity_poly.type
_entity_poly.pdbx_seq_one_letter_code
_entity_poly.pdbx_strand_id
1 'polypeptide(L)'
;MELIAEIVVQVLGSLLQFVAELLLQVVLEVLADLLGRSIQAPFSSSRPRPAWLSGVGHLIMGAAAGWATLWLFPAHFIEAEWLRLCNLLLTPLAAGMVMEAIGSWRMRRDKDVFSLEHFVQGFCFAFAMAVVRYLFGH
;
A
#
# COMPACT_ATOMS: atom_id res chain seq x y z
N MET A 1 -9.72 2.06 -37.05
CA MET A 1 -8.36 1.69 -36.61
C MET A 1 -7.88 2.60 -35.48
N GLU A 2 -8.11 3.92 -35.56
CA GLU A 2 -7.70 4.87 -34.52
C GLU A 2 -8.39 4.63 -33.15
N LEU A 3 -9.72 4.40 -33.13
CA LEU A 3 -10.46 4.14 -31.89
C LEU A 3 -9.94 2.91 -31.11
N ILE A 4 -9.62 1.83 -31.82
CA ILE A 4 -9.11 0.59 -31.19
C ILE A 4 -7.71 0.85 -30.61
N ALA A 5 -6.86 1.58 -31.33
CA ALA A 5 -5.52 1.91 -30.85
C ALA A 5 -5.58 2.80 -29.60
N GLU A 6 -6.47 3.79 -29.57
CA GLU A 6 -6.67 4.68 -28.42
C GLU A 6 -7.13 3.93 -27.18
N ILE A 7 -8.14 3.05 -27.33
CA ILE A 7 -8.63 2.19 -26.23
C ILE A 7 -7.51 1.28 -25.71
N VAL A 8 -6.72 0.67 -26.61
CA VAL A 8 -5.61 -0.22 -26.22
C VAL A 8 -4.55 0.56 -25.42
N VAL A 9 -4.16 1.75 -25.88
CA VAL A 9 -3.18 2.59 -25.18
C VAL A 9 -3.71 3.02 -23.81
N GLN A 10 -4.98 3.40 -23.71
CA GLN A 10 -5.59 3.82 -22.45
C GLN A 10 -5.65 2.67 -21.43
N VAL A 11 -6.04 1.47 -21.87
CA VAL A 11 -6.09 0.27 -21.02
C VAL A 11 -4.68 -0.12 -20.56
N LEU A 12 -3.71 -0.13 -21.47
CA LEU A 12 -2.32 -0.46 -21.14
C LEU A 12 -1.70 0.57 -20.18
N GLY A 13 -1.95 1.86 -20.40
CA GLY A 13 -1.49 2.93 -19.51
C GLY A 13 -2.08 2.80 -18.11
N SER A 14 -3.39 2.52 -18.02
CA SER A 14 -4.08 2.33 -16.74
C SER A 14 -3.56 1.10 -15.99
N LEU A 15 -3.30 0.00 -16.70
CA LEU A 15 -2.72 -1.21 -16.12
C LEU A 15 -1.30 -0.97 -15.59
N LEU A 16 -0.45 -0.27 -16.37
CA LEU A 16 0.91 0.06 -15.95
C LEU A 16 0.91 0.96 -14.71
N GLN A 17 0.02 1.95 -14.67
CA GLN A 17 -0.14 2.83 -13.51
C GLN A 17 -0.56 2.05 -12.28
N PHE A 18 -1.57 1.16 -12.40
CA PHE A 18 -2.02 0.31 -11.30
C PHE A 18 -0.88 -0.55 -10.74
N VAL A 19 -0.11 -1.20 -11.61
CA VAL A 19 1.04 -2.03 -11.20
C VAL A 19 2.12 -1.18 -10.54
N ALA A 20 2.46 -0.03 -11.10
CA ALA A 20 3.46 0.87 -10.53
C ALA A 20 3.04 1.37 -9.13
N GLU A 21 1.77 1.73 -8.96
CA GLU A 21 1.25 2.19 -7.67
C GLU A 21 1.18 1.07 -6.63
N LEU A 22 0.77 -0.13 -7.04
CA LEU A 22 0.82 -1.32 -6.20
C LEU A 22 2.25 -1.62 -5.73
N LEU A 23 3.21 -1.60 -6.65
CA LEU A 23 4.62 -1.83 -6.33
C LEU A 23 5.15 -0.76 -5.36
N LEU A 24 4.81 0.51 -5.59
CA LEU A 24 5.21 1.61 -4.73
C LEU A 24 4.65 1.43 -3.31
N GLN A 25 3.36 1.11 -3.19
CA GLN A 25 2.70 0.86 -1.90
C GLN A 25 3.38 -0.29 -1.15
N VAL A 26 3.57 -1.44 -1.81
CA VAL A 26 4.21 -2.62 -1.20
C VAL A 26 5.64 -2.32 -0.77
N VAL A 27 6.43 -1.63 -1.60
CA VAL A 27 7.83 -1.29 -1.27
C VAL A 27 7.88 -0.35 -0.06
N LEU A 28 7.06 0.71 -0.05
CA LEU A 28 7.06 1.66 1.07
C LEU A 28 6.54 1.05 2.35
N GLU A 29 5.56 0.15 2.25
CA GLU A 29 5.05 -0.58 3.41
C GLU A 29 6.12 -1.47 4.02
N VAL A 30 6.83 -2.25 3.20
CA VAL A 30 7.95 -3.08 3.67
C VAL A 30 9.03 -2.23 4.32
N LEU A 31 9.37 -1.07 3.73
CA LEU A 31 10.32 -0.14 4.32
C LEU A 31 9.81 0.45 5.64
N ALA A 32 8.54 0.80 5.72
CA ALA A 32 7.91 1.35 6.93
C ALA A 32 7.87 0.32 8.05
N ASP A 33 7.55 -0.94 7.76
CA ASP A 33 7.58 -2.04 8.71
C ASP A 33 9.01 -2.30 9.22
N LEU A 34 10.00 -2.35 8.32
CA LEU A 34 11.42 -2.49 8.70
C LEU A 34 11.90 -1.33 9.59
N LEU A 35 11.53 -0.10 9.23
CA LEU A 35 11.89 1.10 10.00
C LEU A 35 11.19 1.08 11.37
N GLY A 36 9.91 0.74 11.40
CA GLY A 36 9.12 0.61 12.62
C GLY A 36 9.72 -0.42 13.57
N ARG A 37 10.05 -1.61 13.07
CA ARG A 37 10.73 -2.66 13.85
C ARG A 37 12.09 -2.21 14.36
N SER A 38 12.88 -1.52 13.54
CA SER A 38 14.22 -1.02 13.92
C SER A 38 14.15 0.04 15.02
N ILE A 39 13.17 0.96 14.94
CA ILE A 39 12.94 1.98 15.98
C ILE A 39 12.44 1.33 17.27
N GLN A 40 11.65 0.27 17.18
CA GLN A 40 11.04 -0.38 18.35
C GLN A 40 11.94 -1.42 19.01
N ALA A 41 12.90 -2.01 18.29
CA ALA A 41 13.81 -3.03 18.82
C ALA A 41 14.56 -2.59 20.10
N PRO A 42 15.08 -1.35 20.22
CA PRO A 42 15.71 -0.84 21.44
C PRO A 42 14.74 -0.62 22.62
N PHE A 43 13.46 -0.41 22.33
CA PHE A 43 12.41 -0.11 23.33
C PHE A 43 11.50 -1.30 23.61
N SER A 44 11.89 -2.51 23.19
CA SER A 44 11.12 -3.73 23.40
C SER A 44 11.14 -4.17 24.87
N SER A 45 10.39 -3.45 25.70
CA SER A 45 9.89 -3.99 26.96
C SER A 45 8.84 -5.05 26.64
N SER A 46 8.92 -6.22 27.27
CA SER A 46 8.18 -7.47 26.98
C SER A 46 6.64 -7.41 27.16
N ARG A 47 6.01 -6.25 26.98
CA ARG A 47 4.56 -6.10 27.06
C ARG A 47 3.92 -6.38 25.70
N PRO A 48 2.92 -7.27 25.63
CA PRO A 48 2.15 -7.47 24.40
C PRO A 48 1.48 -6.15 24.04
N ARG A 49 1.80 -5.63 22.84
CA ARG A 49 1.15 -4.42 22.33
C ARG A 49 -0.23 -4.79 21.80
N PRO A 50 -1.26 -3.98 22.07
CA PRO A 50 -2.59 -4.26 21.59
C PRO A 50 -2.64 -4.06 20.05
N ALA A 51 -3.29 -4.97 19.34
CA ALA A 51 -3.30 -5.02 17.87
C ALA A 51 -3.78 -3.72 17.19
N TRP A 52 -4.67 -2.96 17.84
CA TRP A 52 -5.15 -1.68 17.33
C TRP A 52 -4.03 -0.61 17.25
N LEU A 53 -3.06 -0.66 18.17
CA LEU A 53 -1.95 0.30 18.20
C LEU A 53 -0.98 0.08 17.04
N SER A 54 -0.81 -1.18 16.61
CA SER A 54 -0.06 -1.51 15.38
C SER A 54 -0.77 -0.98 14.13
N GLY A 55 -2.11 -1.08 14.06
CA GLY A 55 -2.89 -0.54 12.94
C GLY A 55 -2.81 0.98 12.82
N VAL A 56 -2.91 1.72 13.94
CA VAL A 56 -2.80 3.19 13.94
C VAL A 56 -1.42 3.66 13.47
N GLY A 57 -0.34 2.98 13.89
CA GLY A 57 1.00 3.29 13.41
C GLY A 57 1.14 3.16 11.89
N HIS A 58 0.55 2.10 11.32
CA HIS A 58 0.55 1.89 9.87
C HIS A 58 -0.29 2.92 9.11
N LEU A 59 -1.42 3.37 9.66
CA LEU A 59 -2.21 4.45 9.07
C LEU A 59 -1.40 5.76 9.01
N ILE A 60 -0.69 6.12 10.08
CA ILE A 60 0.12 7.34 10.12
C ILE A 60 1.29 7.24 9.13
N MET A 61 1.99 6.10 9.12
CA MET A 61 3.10 5.85 8.19
C MET A 61 2.62 5.85 6.74
N GLY A 62 1.45 5.27 6.45
CA GLY A 62 0.84 5.26 5.12
C GLY A 62 0.45 6.65 4.66
N ALA A 63 -0.14 7.47 5.54
CA ALA A 63 -0.46 8.86 5.23
C ALA A 63 0.82 9.68 4.94
N ALA A 64 1.87 9.52 5.75
CA ALA A 64 3.15 10.18 5.55
C ALA A 64 3.82 9.76 4.23
N ALA A 65 3.79 8.46 3.92
CA ALA A 65 4.28 7.90 2.65
C ALA A 65 3.46 8.42 1.45
N GLY A 66 2.13 8.54 1.61
CA GLY A 66 1.25 9.16 0.60
C GLY A 66 1.65 10.59 0.31
N TRP A 67 1.94 11.37 1.35
CA TRP A 67 2.39 12.76 1.21
C TRP A 67 3.76 12.85 0.53
N ALA A 68 4.71 12.02 0.95
CA ALA A 68 6.05 11.98 0.38
C ALA A 68 6.02 11.58 -1.12
N THR A 69 5.18 10.61 -1.46
CA THR A 69 5.05 10.13 -2.84
C THR A 69 4.25 11.06 -3.74
N LEU A 70 3.32 11.86 -3.22
CA LEU A 70 2.70 12.94 -3.99
C LEU A 70 3.75 13.95 -4.45
N TRP A 71 4.73 14.24 -3.60
CA TRP A 71 5.80 15.17 -3.92
C TRP A 71 6.74 14.65 -5.02
N LEU A 72 6.96 13.33 -5.06
CA LEU A 72 7.80 12.68 -6.08
C LEU A 72 7.04 12.37 -7.38
N PHE A 73 5.77 11.97 -7.27
CA PHE A 73 4.93 11.53 -8.38
C PHE A 73 3.51 12.14 -8.25
N PRO A 74 3.32 13.40 -8.67
CA PRO A 74 2.04 14.09 -8.58
C PRO A 74 1.01 13.56 -9.60
N ALA A 75 1.48 13.14 -10.78
CA ALA A 75 0.63 12.92 -11.94
C ALA A 75 -0.19 11.64 -11.87
N HIS A 76 -1.51 11.77 -11.97
CA HIS A 76 -2.41 10.68 -12.36
C HIS A 76 -2.50 10.65 -13.89
N PHE A 77 -2.11 9.54 -14.53
CA PHE A 77 -2.22 9.39 -15.99
C PHE A 77 -3.65 9.03 -16.43
N ILE A 78 -4.56 8.79 -15.48
CA ILE A 78 -5.93 8.39 -15.71
C ILE A 78 -6.85 9.59 -15.47
N GLU A 79 -7.39 10.16 -16.55
CA GLU A 79 -8.38 11.24 -16.52
C GLU A 79 -9.76 10.79 -16.00
N ALA A 80 -10.05 9.49 -16.11
CA ALA A 80 -11.35 8.94 -15.74
C ALA A 80 -11.48 8.81 -14.21
N GLU A 81 -12.33 9.64 -13.63
CA GLU A 81 -12.60 9.70 -12.18
C GLU A 81 -13.03 8.34 -11.59
N TRP A 82 -13.81 7.55 -12.34
CA TRP A 82 -14.26 6.22 -11.89
C TRP A 82 -13.09 5.22 -11.75
N LEU A 83 -12.09 5.27 -12.64
CA LEU A 83 -10.91 4.43 -12.56
C LEU A 83 -10.02 4.84 -11.36
N ARG A 84 -9.95 6.14 -11.05
CA ARG A 84 -9.26 6.63 -9.84
C ARG A 84 -9.94 6.11 -8.57
N LEU A 85 -11.28 6.09 -8.54
CA LEU A 85 -12.04 5.56 -7.41
C LEU A 85 -11.90 4.04 -7.26
N CYS A 86 -11.84 3.30 -8.37
CA CYS A 86 -11.52 1.88 -8.35
C CYS A 86 -10.10 1.63 -7.82
N ASN A 87 -9.11 2.41 -8.27
CA ASN A 87 -7.72 2.31 -7.83
C ASN A 87 -7.56 2.59 -6.33
N LEU A 88 -8.34 3.54 -5.79
CA LEU A 88 -8.38 3.87 -4.35
C LEU A 88 -8.74 2.66 -3.46
N LEU A 89 -9.52 1.70 -3.96
CA LEU A 89 -9.93 0.52 -3.20
C LEU A 89 -9.17 -0.74 -3.62
N LEU A 90 -8.98 -0.94 -4.93
CA LEU A 90 -8.35 -2.14 -5.47
C LEU A 90 -6.87 -2.21 -5.11
N THR A 91 -6.17 -1.09 -5.08
CA THR A 91 -4.72 -1.09 -4.84
C THR A 91 -4.38 -1.38 -3.39
N PRO A 92 -5.05 -0.77 -2.38
CA PRO A 92 -4.86 -1.18 -0.99
C PRO A 92 -5.26 -2.62 -0.72
N LEU A 93 -6.33 -3.08 -1.36
CA LEU A 93 -6.76 -4.47 -1.24
C LEU A 93 -5.71 -5.42 -1.82
N ALA A 94 -5.19 -5.12 -3.02
CA ALA A 94 -4.13 -5.88 -3.66
C ALA A 94 -2.84 -5.84 -2.85
N ALA A 95 -2.46 -4.68 -2.30
CA ALA A 95 -1.28 -4.54 -1.44
C ALA A 95 -1.42 -5.39 -0.18
N GLY A 96 -2.56 -5.30 0.52
CA GLY A 96 -2.85 -6.15 1.69
C GLY A 96 -2.77 -7.64 1.36
N MET A 97 -3.33 -8.08 0.23
CA MET A 97 -3.24 -9.48 -0.22
C MET A 97 -1.81 -9.90 -0.56
N VAL A 98 -1.03 -9.03 -1.21
CA VAL A 98 0.39 -9.29 -1.50
C VAL A 98 1.18 -9.43 -0.21
N MET A 99 0.93 -8.56 0.77
CA MET A 99 1.61 -8.61 2.06
C MET A 99 1.21 -9.81 2.89
N GLU A 100 -0.05 -10.24 2.81
CA GLU A 100 -0.50 -11.52 3.36
C GLU A 100 0.20 -12.71 2.68
N ALA A 101 0.34 -12.70 1.35
CA ALA A 101 1.05 -13.74 0.61
C ALA A 101 2.54 -13.79 0.98
N ILE A 102 3.20 -12.64 1.13
CA ILE A 102 4.59 -12.53 1.58
C ILE A 102 4.72 -13.04 3.02
N GLY A 103 3.83 -12.60 3.92
CA GLY A 103 3.80 -13.02 5.32
C GLY A 103 3.61 -14.53 5.46
N SER A 104 2.59 -15.08 4.80
CA SER A 104 2.31 -16.52 4.81
C SER A 104 3.41 -17.37 4.17
N TRP A 105 4.10 -16.87 3.13
CA TRP A 105 5.27 -17.53 2.57
C TRP A 105 6.45 -17.57 3.55
N ARG A 106 6.68 -16.48 4.29
CA ARG A 106 7.71 -16.41 5.35
C ARG A 106 7.34 -17.28 6.57
N MET A 107 6.07 -17.33 6.95
CA MET A 107 5.56 -18.16 8.06
C MET A 107 5.72 -19.65 7.80
N ARG A 108 5.64 -20.09 6.54
CA ARG A 108 5.94 -21.49 6.18
C ARG A 108 7.41 -21.85 6.45
N ARG A 109 8.29 -20.88 6.72
CA ARG A 109 9.72 -21.07 7.00
C ARG A 109 10.10 -20.82 8.46
N ASP A 110 9.36 -20.02 9.22
CA ASP A 110 9.60 -19.80 10.65
C ASP A 110 8.29 -19.39 11.36
N LYS A 111 8.04 -19.96 12.55
CA LYS A 111 6.75 -19.92 13.27
C LYS A 111 6.34 -18.51 13.78
N ASP A 112 5.02 -18.35 13.95
CA ASP A 112 4.26 -17.40 14.78
C ASP A 112 4.11 -15.94 14.34
N VAL A 113 3.19 -15.70 13.38
CA VAL A 113 2.32 -14.50 13.32
C VAL A 113 1.04 -14.89 12.55
N PHE A 114 -0.15 -14.41 12.89
CA PHE A 114 -1.37 -14.72 12.12
C PHE A 114 -1.38 -13.99 10.75
N SER A 115 -1.74 -14.70 9.67
CA SER A 115 -1.86 -14.18 8.29
C SER A 115 -2.68 -12.88 8.20
N LEU A 116 -3.75 -12.81 9.00
CA LEU A 116 -4.69 -11.69 9.03
C LEU A 116 -4.08 -10.40 9.58
N GLU A 117 -3.08 -10.47 10.47
CA GLU A 117 -2.45 -9.26 11.03
C GLU A 117 -1.62 -8.51 9.98
N HIS A 118 -0.91 -9.25 9.12
CA HIS A 118 -0.16 -8.68 8.01
C HIS A 118 -1.07 -8.08 6.95
N PHE A 119 -2.18 -8.75 6.64
CA PHE A 119 -3.19 -8.23 5.73
C PHE A 119 -3.75 -6.90 6.24
N VAL A 120 -4.20 -6.85 7.50
CA VAL A 120 -4.83 -5.64 8.06
C VAL A 120 -3.83 -4.50 8.17
N GLN A 121 -2.60 -4.77 8.61
CA GLN A 121 -1.54 -3.75 8.68
C GLN A 121 -1.23 -3.17 7.29
N GLY A 122 -1.08 -4.04 6.29
CA GLY A 122 -0.79 -3.58 4.94
C GLY A 122 -1.93 -2.90 4.24
N PHE A 123 -3.14 -3.44 4.39
CA PHE A 123 -4.35 -2.76 3.94
C PHE A 123 -4.47 -1.36 4.56
N CYS A 124 -4.28 -1.21 5.88
CA CYS A 124 -4.36 0.09 6.55
C CYS A 124 -3.30 1.07 6.02
N PHE A 125 -2.04 0.63 5.90
CA PHE A 125 -0.97 1.46 5.35
C PHE A 125 -1.29 1.92 3.92
N ALA A 126 -1.57 0.96 3.05
CA ALA A 126 -1.83 1.19 1.65
C ALA A 126 -3.09 2.04 1.42
N PHE A 127 -4.12 1.82 2.23
CA PHE A 127 -5.37 2.60 2.18
C PHE A 127 -5.13 4.05 2.59
N ALA A 128 -4.43 4.31 3.71
CA ALA A 128 -4.11 5.68 4.12
C ALA A 128 -3.28 6.41 3.06
N MET A 129 -2.32 5.72 2.45
CA MET A 129 -1.51 6.24 1.36
C MET A 129 -2.37 6.59 0.13
N ALA A 130 -3.23 5.66 -0.29
CA ALA A 130 -4.11 5.84 -1.44
C ALA A 130 -5.12 6.98 -1.22
N VAL A 131 -5.69 7.10 -0.01
CA VAL A 131 -6.59 8.22 0.34
C VAL A 131 -5.88 9.56 0.25
N VAL A 132 -4.67 9.66 0.80
CA VAL A 132 -3.87 10.89 0.68
C VAL A 132 -3.60 11.23 -0.78
N ARG A 133 -3.18 10.24 -1.58
CA ARG A 133 -2.91 10.45 -3.01
C ARG A 133 -4.17 10.82 -3.81
N TYR A 134 -5.32 10.26 -3.45
CA TYR A 134 -6.59 10.57 -4.09
C TYR A 134 -7.07 11.99 -3.76
N LEU A 135 -6.98 12.39 -2.48
CA LEU A 135 -7.45 13.70 -2.02
C LEU A 135 -6.55 14.86 -2.48
N PHE A 136 -5.24 14.63 -2.54
CA PHE A 136 -4.26 15.69 -2.80
C PHE A 136 -3.53 15.54 -4.13
N GLY A 137 -3.69 14.42 -4.84
CA GLY A 137 -3.13 14.22 -6.18
C GLY A 137 -3.96 14.91 -7.24
N HIS A 138 -3.29 15.73 -8.05
CA HIS A 138 -3.83 16.52 -9.13
C HIS A 138 -3.53 15.88 -10.48
#